data_AF-A0A0Q7GK26-F1
#
_entry.id   AF-A0A0Q7GK26-F1
#
_cell.length_a   1.000
_cell.length_b   1.000
_cell.length_c   1.000
_cell.angle_alpha   90.00
_cell.angle_beta   90.00
_cell.angle_gamma   90.00
#
_symmetry.space_group_name_H-M   'P 1'
#
loop_
_entity.id
_entity.type
_entity.pdbx_description
1 polymer ?
#
loop_
_entity_poly.entity_id
_entity_poly.type
_entity_poly.pdbx_seq_one_letter_code
_entity_poly.pdbx_strand_id
1 'polypeptide(L)'
;MFRIFFLTLISSTIFAQNNATIKGEILTKMIINDTIHFSSGIYNKAYYEDNDLSSIVKNNNFILKSNLTYPHMYVLNLDSEKNNILFRGGQYFIDNDTKNMQLDSLYRIKLLDGASNLEYKNKFLPYILKNIKDNFYAFRFNNGEIFDNRLFNYVKKNPDSYVALWFLIDRLTSVGYNEIYEKILNQFSLPLKSSKLWKTVNTELLTKKENYKTDPNFDLKSVDLKNENLKLQNYILIDF
;
A
#
# COMPACT_ATOMS: atom_id res chain seq x y z
N MET A 1 41.31 34.36 -28.52
CA MET A 1 41.08 34.78 -27.12
C MET A 1 39.73 34.20 -26.67
N PHE A 2 39.70 32.95 -26.18
CA PHE A 2 38.49 32.27 -25.73
C PHE A 2 38.66 31.94 -24.25
N ARG A 3 37.89 32.59 -23.37
CA ARG A 3 37.85 32.28 -21.93
C ARG A 3 36.75 31.24 -21.70
N ILE A 4 37.15 30.01 -21.42
CA ILE A 4 36.27 28.93 -20.97
C ILE A 4 36.00 29.16 -19.48
N PHE A 5 34.77 29.52 -19.13
CA PHE A 5 34.30 29.63 -17.76
C PHE A 5 33.80 28.25 -17.30
N PHE A 6 34.61 27.54 -16.51
CA PHE A 6 34.21 26.31 -15.83
C PHE A 6 33.38 26.71 -14.60
N LEU A 7 32.04 26.65 -14.69
CA LEU A 7 31.17 26.76 -13.53
C LEU A 7 31.10 25.40 -12.83
N THR A 8 31.91 25.22 -11.78
CA THR A 8 31.78 24.11 -10.85
C THR A 8 30.59 24.37 -9.92
N LEU A 9 29.40 23.93 -10.34
CA LEU A 9 28.25 23.80 -9.45
C LEU A 9 28.54 22.65 -8.47
N ILE A 10 29.15 23.00 -7.34
CA ILE A 10 29.23 22.11 -6.18
C ILE A 10 27.83 22.06 -5.59
N SER A 11 27.00 21.15 -6.11
CA SER A 11 25.74 20.78 -5.45
C SER A 11 26.10 19.96 -4.22
N SER A 12 26.30 20.64 -3.09
CA SER A 12 26.28 20.01 -1.78
C SER A 12 24.85 19.54 -1.51
N THR A 13 24.45 18.42 -2.12
CA THR A 13 23.30 17.66 -1.68
C THR A 13 23.67 17.11 -0.30
N ILE A 14 23.40 17.90 0.73
CA ILE A 14 23.28 17.43 2.09
C ILE A 14 22.13 16.43 2.04
N PHE A 15 22.47 15.16 1.82
CA PHE A 15 21.58 14.04 2.07
C PHE A 15 21.38 14.01 3.59
N ALA A 16 20.51 14.88 4.08
CA ALA A 16 19.93 14.74 5.39
C ALA A 16 19.28 13.35 5.39
N GLN A 17 19.83 12.42 6.17
CA GLN A 17 19.18 11.15 6.43
C GLN A 17 17.85 11.50 7.11
N ASN A 18 16.76 11.41 6.36
CA ASN A 18 15.41 11.78 6.81
C ASN A 18 14.90 10.73 7.78
N ASN A 19 15.49 10.71 8.98
CA ASN A 19 15.02 9.88 10.08
C ASN A 19 13.80 10.58 10.71
N ALA A 20 12.61 10.22 10.27
CA ALA A 20 11.38 10.67 10.89
C ALA A 20 11.21 9.99 12.25
N THR A 21 10.89 10.79 13.27
CA THR A 21 10.54 10.31 14.61
C THR A 21 9.08 10.66 14.85
N ILE A 22 8.25 9.64 14.97
CA ILE A 22 6.80 9.75 15.12
C ILE A 22 6.46 9.52 16.58
N LYS A 23 5.78 10.48 17.20
CA LYS A 23 5.25 10.37 18.56
C LYS A 23 3.87 9.72 18.49
N GLY A 24 3.73 8.59 19.18
CA GLY A 24 2.53 7.78 19.18
C GLY A 24 1.84 7.73 20.54
N GLU A 25 0.51 7.76 20.54
CA GLU A 25 -0.32 7.63 21.73
C GLU A 25 -1.54 6.71 21.46
N ILE A 26 -1.89 5.85 22.40
CA ILE A 26 -3.11 5.04 22.39
C ILE A 26 -4.10 5.63 23.39
N LEU A 27 -5.21 6.16 22.89
CA LEU A 27 -6.26 6.83 23.65
C LEU A 27 -7.15 5.80 24.37
N THR A 28 -6.65 5.29 25.48
CA THR A 28 -7.37 4.36 26.36
C THR A 28 -7.08 4.67 27.83
N LYS A 29 -8.01 4.28 28.71
CA LYS A 29 -7.83 4.37 30.17
C LYS A 29 -6.99 3.21 30.73
N MET A 30 -6.93 2.09 30.02
CA MET A 30 -6.12 0.93 30.43
C MET A 30 -4.65 1.20 30.11
N ILE A 31 -3.74 0.81 31.00
CA ILE A 31 -2.30 0.91 30.74
C ILE A 31 -1.89 -0.25 29.84
N ILE A 32 -1.42 0.07 28.63
CA ILE A 32 -0.88 -0.87 27.66
C ILE A 32 0.66 -0.81 27.74
N ASN A 33 1.25 -1.99 27.91
CA ASN A 33 2.69 -2.24 27.78
C ASN A 33 2.87 -3.42 26.82
N ASP A 34 3.25 -3.13 25.58
CA ASP A 34 3.31 -4.09 24.47
C ASP A 34 4.33 -3.61 23.42
N THR A 35 4.46 -4.30 22.30
CA THR A 35 5.16 -3.80 21.11
C THR A 35 4.16 -3.63 19.97
N ILE A 36 4.14 -2.44 19.39
CA ILE A 36 3.33 -2.13 18.21
C ILE A 36 4.17 -2.37 16.94
N HIS A 37 3.58 -3.04 15.96
CA HIS A 37 4.18 -3.35 14.66
C HIS A 37 3.35 -2.74 13.53
N PHE A 38 4.02 -2.08 12.60
CA PHE A 38 3.48 -1.62 11.32
C PHE A 38 4.16 -2.42 10.22
N SER A 39 3.46 -3.43 9.72
CA SER A 39 4.02 -4.42 8.79
C SER A 39 3.40 -4.33 7.41
N SER A 40 4.07 -4.95 6.44
CA SER A 40 3.61 -5.07 5.05
C SER A 40 2.34 -5.91 4.86
N GLY A 41 1.89 -6.64 5.88
CA GLY A 41 0.68 -7.46 5.80
C GLY A 41 0.76 -8.53 4.69
N ILE A 42 -0.23 -8.54 3.79
CA ILE A 42 -0.31 -9.47 2.65
C ILE A 42 0.45 -8.99 1.41
N TYR A 43 1.00 -7.78 1.43
CA TYR A 43 1.65 -7.18 0.27
C TYR A 43 3.08 -7.70 0.12
N ASN A 44 3.57 -7.72 -1.12
CA ASN A 44 4.95 -8.13 -1.41
C ASN A 44 5.95 -7.18 -0.70
N LYS A 45 6.87 -7.74 0.07
CA LYS A 45 7.94 -7.01 0.78
C LYS A 45 8.81 -6.15 -0.15
N ALA A 46 8.88 -6.49 -1.45
CA ALA A 46 9.59 -5.69 -2.44
C ALA A 46 9.04 -4.26 -2.60
N TYR A 47 7.78 -4.01 -2.21
CA TYR A 47 7.18 -2.67 -2.19
C TYR A 47 7.67 -1.78 -1.06
N TYR A 48 8.33 -2.34 -0.06
CA TYR A 48 8.69 -1.62 1.15
C TYR A 48 10.18 -1.30 1.21
N GLU A 49 10.51 -0.25 1.94
CA GLU A 49 11.89 0.06 2.35
C GLU A 49 12.18 -0.51 3.72
N ASP A 50 11.18 -0.44 4.60
CA ASP A 50 11.14 -1.14 5.87
C ASP A 50 9.85 -1.98 5.93
N ASN A 51 9.99 -3.28 6.11
CA ASN A 51 8.88 -4.23 6.08
C ASN A 51 8.14 -4.33 7.42
N ASP A 52 8.73 -3.84 8.50
CA ASP A 52 8.20 -3.94 9.87
C ASP A 52 8.76 -2.81 10.74
N LEU A 53 8.04 -1.67 10.77
CA LEU A 53 8.35 -0.60 11.71
C LEU A 53 7.75 -0.96 13.06
N SER A 54 8.57 -1.06 14.10
CA SER A 54 8.11 -1.42 15.44
C SER A 54 8.56 -0.44 16.52
N SER A 55 7.78 -0.39 17.61
CA SER A 55 8.13 0.41 18.79
C SER A 55 7.55 -0.22 20.05
N ILE A 56 8.25 -0.06 21.17
CA ILE A 56 7.74 -0.48 22.48
C ILE A 56 6.72 0.57 22.95
N VAL A 57 5.52 0.11 23.26
CA VAL A 57 4.48 0.89 23.94
C VAL A 57 4.74 0.82 25.44
N LYS A 58 4.88 1.99 26.09
CA LYS A 58 4.98 2.12 27.54
C LYS A 58 3.98 3.15 28.03
N ASN A 59 3.11 2.76 28.94
CA ASN A 59 2.04 3.63 29.46
C ASN A 59 1.28 4.33 28.32
N ASN A 60 0.83 3.55 27.33
CA ASN A 60 0.09 4.01 26.16
C ASN A 60 0.84 4.92 25.18
N ASN A 61 2.12 5.20 25.40
CA ASN A 61 2.93 6.06 24.54
C ASN A 61 4.02 5.23 23.82
N PHE A 62 4.37 5.62 22.60
CA PHE A 62 5.44 5.00 21.83
C PHE A 62 6.17 6.02 20.95
N ILE A 63 7.39 5.69 20.55
CA ILE A 63 8.20 6.50 19.63
C ILE A 63 8.62 5.61 18.47
N LEU A 64 8.02 5.83 17.30
CA LEU A 64 8.33 5.08 16.10
C LEU A 64 9.39 5.83 15.29
N LYS A 65 10.47 5.15 14.90
CA LYS A 65 11.50 5.70 14.02
C LYS A 65 11.30 5.12 12.63
N SER A 66 11.38 5.97 11.61
CA SER A 66 11.31 5.53 10.22
C SER A 66 12.31 6.30 9.37
N ASN A 67 12.80 5.69 8.30
CA ASN A 67 13.73 6.29 7.35
C ASN A 67 13.24 6.03 5.92
N LEU A 68 11.98 6.39 5.69
CA LEU A 68 11.27 6.13 4.45
C LEU A 68 11.59 7.24 3.44
N THR A 69 11.87 6.87 2.19
CA THR A 69 12.09 7.84 1.10
C THR A 69 10.80 8.16 0.36
N TYR A 70 9.75 7.37 0.56
CA TYR A 70 8.39 7.61 0.06
C TYR A 70 7.32 7.08 1.03
N PRO A 71 6.05 7.47 0.87
CA PRO A 71 4.96 7.00 1.72
C PRO A 71 4.71 5.48 1.59
N HIS A 72 4.54 4.80 2.72
CA HIS A 72 4.21 3.37 2.79
C HIS A 72 2.84 3.15 3.41
N MET A 73 2.11 2.15 2.91
CA MET A 73 0.82 1.72 3.47
C MET A 73 1.05 0.50 4.35
N TYR A 74 0.97 0.67 5.66
CA TYR A 74 1.16 -0.42 6.63
C TYR A 74 -0.17 -0.95 7.17
N VAL A 75 -0.10 -2.16 7.74
CA VAL A 75 -1.10 -2.72 8.65
C VAL A 75 -0.54 -2.76 10.07
N LEU A 76 -1.40 -2.58 11.06
CA LEU A 76 -1.01 -2.55 12.48
C LEU A 76 -1.25 -3.91 13.13
N ASN A 77 -0.27 -4.39 13.88
CA ASN A 77 -0.36 -5.57 14.75
C ASN A 77 0.29 -5.29 16.11
N LEU A 78 -0.04 -6.07 17.13
CA LEU A 78 0.63 -6.06 18.43
C LEU A 78 1.38 -7.38 18.65
N ASP A 79 2.47 -7.35 19.40
CA ASP A 79 3.24 -8.57 19.70
C ASP A 79 2.45 -9.53 20.59
N SER A 80 1.59 -9.02 21.49
CA SER A 80 0.61 -9.83 22.23
C SER A 80 -0.40 -10.58 21.35
N GLU A 81 -0.50 -10.22 20.06
CA GLU A 81 -1.44 -10.78 19.10
C GLU A 81 -0.80 -11.71 18.08
N LYS A 82 0.51 -11.98 18.17
CA LYS A 82 1.29 -12.71 17.16
C LYS A 82 0.73 -14.09 16.78
N ASN A 83 0.01 -14.75 17.69
CA ASN A 83 -0.60 -16.06 17.46
C ASN A 83 -2.11 -16.00 17.17
N ASN A 84 -2.68 -14.80 17.05
CA ASN A 84 -4.09 -14.56 16.79
C ASN A 84 -4.26 -13.92 15.42
N ILE A 85 -5.14 -14.47 14.58
CA ILE A 85 -5.49 -13.85 13.31
C ILE A 85 -6.50 -12.73 13.61
N LEU A 86 -6.01 -11.51 13.80
CA LEU A 86 -6.83 -10.34 14.03
C LEU A 86 -6.80 -9.42 12.82
N PHE A 87 -7.89 -9.40 12.07
CA PHE A 87 -8.08 -8.46 10.99
C PHE A 87 -8.43 -7.09 11.57
N ARG A 88 -7.40 -6.29 11.87
CA ARG A 88 -7.58 -4.88 12.18
C ARG A 88 -7.87 -4.13 10.89
N GLY A 89 -9.08 -3.59 10.78
CA GLY A 89 -9.39 -2.64 9.72
C GLY A 89 -8.52 -1.39 9.86
N GLY A 90 -7.95 -0.93 8.76
CA GLY A 90 -7.21 0.33 8.66
C GLY A 90 -6.05 0.25 7.67
N GLN A 91 -5.79 1.36 6.98
CA GLN A 91 -4.57 1.59 6.22
C GLN A 91 -3.81 2.72 6.89
N TYR A 92 -2.56 2.46 7.28
CA TYR A 92 -1.71 3.43 7.97
C TYR A 92 -0.69 3.95 6.97
N PHE A 93 -0.96 5.11 6.38
CA PHE A 93 -0.02 5.78 5.49
C PHE A 93 1.02 6.52 6.31
N ILE A 94 2.23 5.96 6.37
CA ILE A 94 3.38 6.56 7.06
C ILE A 94 4.35 7.10 6.01
N ASP A 95 4.68 8.37 6.12
CA ASP A 95 5.60 9.10 5.26
C ASP A 95 6.70 9.79 6.07
N ASN A 96 7.66 10.39 5.39
CA ASN A 96 8.82 11.02 6.01
C ASN A 96 8.46 12.31 6.78
N ASP A 97 7.29 12.89 6.53
CA ASP A 97 6.79 14.08 7.20
C ASP A 97 5.78 13.78 8.32
N THR A 98 5.38 12.51 8.51
CA THR A 98 4.59 12.08 9.67
C THR A 98 5.35 12.39 10.97
N LYS A 99 4.67 13.04 11.92
CA LYS A 99 5.24 13.41 13.24
C LYS A 99 4.41 12.91 14.41
N ASN A 100 3.09 12.82 14.25
CA ASN A 100 2.18 12.48 15.32
C ASN A 100 1.21 11.39 14.89
N MET A 101 0.98 10.43 15.80
CA MET A 101 0.00 9.36 15.63
C MET A 101 -0.81 9.20 16.91
N GLN A 102 -2.13 9.18 16.80
CA GLN A 102 -3.04 8.82 17.89
C GLN A 102 -3.98 7.73 17.42
N LEU A 103 -4.06 6.67 18.23
CA LEU A 103 -4.91 5.51 18.02
C LEU A 103 -5.99 5.49 19.09
N ASP A 104 -7.20 5.01 18.80
CA ASP A 104 -8.19 4.76 19.86
C ASP A 104 -7.95 3.42 20.57
N SER A 105 -8.81 3.09 21.54
CA SER A 105 -8.75 1.82 22.28
C SER A 105 -8.97 0.58 21.41
N LEU A 106 -9.42 0.73 20.16
CA LEU A 106 -9.51 -0.33 19.15
C LEU A 106 -8.40 -0.22 18.11
N TYR A 107 -7.39 0.60 18.39
CA TYR A 107 -6.22 0.89 17.56
C TYR A 107 -6.54 1.57 16.24
N ARG A 108 -7.72 2.18 16.08
CA ARG A 108 -8.08 2.91 14.85
C ARG A 108 -7.46 4.30 14.87
N ILE A 109 -7.05 4.79 13.71
CA ILE A 109 -6.46 6.12 13.53
C ILE A 109 -7.44 7.20 13.97
N LYS A 110 -7.07 7.99 14.99
CA LYS A 110 -7.71 9.27 15.36
C LYS A 110 -6.95 10.44 14.77
N LEU A 111 -5.62 10.40 14.86
CA LEU A 111 -4.70 11.35 14.26
C LEU A 111 -3.56 10.60 13.58
N LEU A 112 -3.24 11.01 12.36
CA LEU A 112 -2.00 10.65 11.67
C LEU A 112 -1.75 11.77 10.67
N ASP A 113 -0.72 12.56 10.91
CA ASP A 113 -0.55 13.90 10.32
C ASP A 113 0.32 13.96 9.06
N GLY A 114 0.78 12.80 8.58
CA GLY A 114 1.48 12.66 7.30
C GLY A 114 0.66 13.14 6.11
N ALA A 115 1.30 13.79 5.13
CA ALA A 115 0.63 14.32 3.94
C ALA A 115 -0.19 13.25 3.19
N SER A 116 0.32 12.02 3.12
CA SER A 116 -0.34 10.90 2.43
C SER A 116 -1.55 10.41 3.19
N ASN A 117 -1.49 10.34 4.52
CA ASN A 117 -2.66 9.99 5.32
C ASN A 117 -3.74 11.09 5.25
N LEU A 118 -3.33 12.36 5.24
CA LEU A 118 -4.24 13.48 5.04
C LEU A 118 -4.89 13.45 3.65
N GLU A 119 -4.14 13.10 2.60
CA GLU A 119 -4.71 12.86 1.28
C GLU A 119 -5.72 11.70 1.31
N TYR A 120 -5.35 10.57 1.92
CA TYR A 120 -6.21 9.40 2.03
C TYR A 120 -7.56 9.76 2.65
N LYS A 121 -7.53 10.43 3.79
CA LYS A 121 -8.73 10.81 4.55
C LYS A 121 -9.55 11.91 3.88
N ASN A 122 -8.90 12.96 3.39
CA ASN A 122 -9.58 14.19 3.00
C ASN A 122 -9.87 14.29 1.49
N LYS A 123 -9.17 13.52 0.66
CA LYS A 123 -9.31 13.56 -0.81
C LYS A 123 -9.68 12.20 -1.38
N PHE A 124 -8.88 11.18 -1.12
CA PHE A 124 -9.05 9.87 -1.75
C PHE A 124 -10.38 9.21 -1.33
N LEU A 125 -10.60 9.01 -0.02
CA LEU A 125 -11.83 8.36 0.47
C LEU A 125 -13.10 9.12 0.05
N PRO A 126 -13.24 10.45 0.23
CA PRO A 126 -14.41 11.19 -0.21
C PRO A 126 -14.66 11.08 -1.72
N TYR A 127 -13.59 11.03 -2.53
CA TYR A 127 -13.71 10.87 -3.97
C TYR A 127 -14.20 9.46 -4.33
N ILE A 128 -13.54 8.42 -3.79
CA ILE A 128 -13.85 7.02 -4.08
C ILE A 128 -15.24 6.65 -3.57
N LEU A 129 -15.70 7.21 -2.46
CA LEU A 129 -17.00 6.91 -1.86
C LEU A 129 -18.10 7.91 -2.21
N LYS A 130 -17.87 8.84 -3.14
CA LYS A 130 -18.90 9.81 -3.54
C LYS A 130 -20.20 9.10 -3.94
N ASN A 131 -21.30 9.41 -3.24
CA ASN A 131 -22.62 8.79 -3.42
C ASN A 131 -22.68 7.27 -3.13
N ILE A 132 -21.72 6.74 -2.37
CA ILE A 132 -21.72 5.34 -1.90
C ILE A 132 -22.10 5.34 -0.42
N LYS A 133 -23.07 4.49 -0.03
CA LYS A 133 -23.50 4.33 1.36
C LYS A 133 -22.73 3.24 2.10
N ASP A 134 -22.14 2.30 1.37
CA ASP A 134 -21.37 1.20 1.93
C ASP A 134 -20.08 1.70 2.59
N ASN A 135 -19.57 0.91 3.54
CA ASN A 135 -18.21 1.12 4.02
C ASN A 135 -17.20 0.83 2.90
N PHE A 136 -16.03 1.47 3.00
CA PHE A 136 -14.99 1.38 1.97
C PHE A 136 -14.60 -0.05 1.60
N TYR A 137 -14.46 -0.95 2.58
CA TYR A 137 -14.04 -2.33 2.34
C TYR A 137 -15.10 -3.12 1.58
N ALA A 138 -16.36 -3.02 1.98
CA ALA A 138 -17.48 -3.66 1.30
C ALA A 138 -17.64 -3.11 -0.12
N PHE A 139 -17.55 -1.79 -0.30
CA PHE A 139 -17.61 -1.17 -1.63
C PHE A 139 -16.48 -1.69 -2.54
N ARG A 140 -15.23 -1.64 -2.07
CA ARG A 140 -14.05 -2.08 -2.83
C ARG A 140 -14.14 -3.55 -3.24
N PHE A 141 -14.64 -4.42 -2.37
CA PHE A 141 -14.75 -5.85 -2.64
C PHE A 141 -15.93 -6.18 -3.57
N ASN A 142 -17.13 -5.66 -3.27
CA ASN A 142 -18.35 -5.98 -4.01
C ASN A 142 -18.48 -5.24 -5.35
N ASN A 143 -17.79 -4.10 -5.51
CA ASN A 143 -17.92 -3.22 -6.67
C ASN A 143 -16.57 -2.93 -7.32
N GLY A 144 -15.73 -3.96 -7.48
CA GLY A 144 -14.35 -3.83 -7.97
C GLY A 144 -14.21 -3.00 -9.26
N GLU A 145 -15.05 -3.25 -10.27
CA GLU A 145 -15.00 -2.50 -11.54
C GLU A 145 -15.34 -1.01 -11.37
N ILE A 146 -16.34 -0.69 -10.53
CA ILE A 146 -16.70 0.70 -10.23
C ILE A 146 -15.55 1.37 -9.47
N PHE A 147 -14.93 0.65 -8.52
CA PHE A 147 -13.76 1.12 -7.79
C PHE A 147 -12.60 1.40 -8.76
N ASP A 148 -12.28 0.50 -9.68
CA ASP A 148 -11.16 0.64 -10.62
C ASP A 148 -11.36 1.83 -11.56
N ASN A 149 -12.58 2.04 -12.05
CA ASN A 149 -12.94 3.21 -12.84
C ASN A 149 -12.82 4.52 -12.05
N ARG A 150 -13.21 4.52 -10.76
CA ARG A 150 -13.03 5.68 -9.89
C ARG A 150 -11.55 5.93 -9.60
N LEU A 151 -10.77 4.89 -9.36
CA LEU A 151 -9.33 4.97 -9.15
C LEU A 151 -8.63 5.58 -10.38
N PHE A 152 -8.94 5.10 -11.58
CA PHE A 152 -8.45 5.68 -12.83
C PHE A 152 -8.72 7.18 -12.93
N ASN A 153 -9.97 7.59 -12.70
CA ASN A 153 -10.34 9.00 -12.76
C ASN A 153 -9.70 9.83 -11.64
N TYR A 154 -9.45 9.24 -10.48
CA TYR A 154 -8.73 9.92 -9.39
C TYR A 154 -7.27 10.17 -9.77
N VAL A 155 -6.57 9.16 -10.30
CA VAL A 155 -5.16 9.29 -10.70
C VAL A 155 -4.99 10.32 -11.81
N LYS A 156 -5.90 10.39 -12.78
CA LYS A 156 -5.89 11.46 -13.80
C LYS A 156 -5.88 12.87 -13.22
N LYS A 157 -6.52 13.08 -12.06
CA LYS A 157 -6.61 14.37 -11.37
C LYS A 157 -5.51 14.58 -10.34
N ASN A 158 -4.91 13.49 -9.85
CA ASN A 158 -3.90 13.49 -8.79
C ASN A 158 -2.75 12.55 -9.19
N PRO A 159 -1.98 12.88 -10.25
CA PRO A 159 -0.99 11.98 -10.83
C PRO A 159 0.24 11.74 -9.93
N ASP A 160 0.38 12.47 -8.83
CA ASP A 160 1.45 12.32 -7.84
C ASP A 160 1.01 11.53 -6.59
N SER A 161 -0.19 10.95 -6.58
CA SER A 161 -0.77 10.28 -5.41
C SER A 161 -0.16 8.92 -5.12
N TYR A 162 0.66 8.84 -4.06
CA TYR A 162 1.11 7.56 -3.51
C TYR A 162 -0.05 6.73 -2.93
N VAL A 163 -1.07 7.39 -2.39
CA VAL A 163 -2.27 6.71 -1.87
C VAL A 163 -2.94 5.91 -3.00
N ALA A 164 -3.16 6.53 -4.15
CA ALA A 164 -3.76 5.86 -5.29
C ALA A 164 -2.86 4.73 -5.85
N LEU A 165 -1.53 4.90 -5.84
CA LEU A 165 -0.59 3.85 -6.23
C LEU A 165 -0.67 2.64 -5.29
N TRP A 166 -0.77 2.84 -3.98
CA TRP A 166 -0.97 1.75 -3.01
C TRP A 166 -2.30 1.02 -3.20
N PHE A 167 -3.37 1.75 -3.54
CA PHE A 167 -4.64 1.09 -3.87
C PHE A 167 -4.59 0.33 -5.21
N LEU A 168 -3.77 0.76 -6.17
CA LEU A 168 -3.51 -0.04 -7.38
C LEU A 168 -2.74 -1.32 -7.04
N ILE A 169 -1.73 -1.24 -6.16
CA ILE A 169 -0.99 -2.42 -5.64
C ILE A 169 -1.95 -3.40 -4.98
N ASP A 170 -2.84 -2.89 -4.14
CA ASP A 170 -3.83 -3.70 -3.44
C ASP A 170 -4.76 -4.44 -4.43
N ARG A 171 -5.22 -3.77 -5.49
CA ARG A 171 -6.00 -4.40 -6.56
C ARG A 171 -5.21 -5.45 -7.34
N LEU A 172 -3.95 -5.15 -7.70
CA LEU A 172 -3.06 -6.10 -8.39
C LEU A 172 -2.75 -7.35 -7.53
N THR A 173 -2.59 -7.15 -6.22
CA THR A 173 -2.32 -8.22 -5.25
C THR A 173 -3.53 -9.12 -5.07
N SER A 174 -4.72 -8.54 -4.91
CA SER A 174 -5.94 -9.27 -4.57
C SER A 174 -6.68 -9.87 -5.77
N VAL A 175 -6.62 -9.23 -6.95
CA VAL A 175 -7.38 -9.66 -8.15
C VAL A 175 -6.47 -10.27 -9.21
N GLY A 176 -5.18 -9.91 -9.24
CA GLY A 176 -4.28 -10.28 -10.32
C GLY A 176 -4.26 -9.21 -11.43
N TYR A 177 -3.88 -9.60 -12.65
CA TYR A 177 -3.77 -8.67 -13.77
C TYR A 177 -5.14 -8.24 -14.31
N ASN A 178 -5.25 -6.96 -14.68
CA ASN A 178 -6.37 -6.41 -15.44
C ASN A 178 -5.85 -5.28 -16.35
N GLU A 179 -6.35 -5.17 -17.58
CA GLU A 179 -5.92 -4.13 -18.53
C GLU A 179 -6.13 -2.70 -18.02
N ILE A 180 -7.16 -2.47 -17.19
CA ILE A 180 -7.39 -1.13 -16.61
C ILE A 180 -6.23 -0.70 -15.71
N TYR A 181 -5.53 -1.64 -15.07
CA TYR A 181 -4.42 -1.34 -14.18
C TYR A 181 -3.24 -0.74 -14.94
N GLU A 182 -2.99 -1.17 -16.18
CA GLU A 182 -2.00 -0.52 -17.06
C GLU A 182 -2.41 0.91 -17.40
N LYS A 183 -3.70 1.11 -17.71
CA LYS A 183 -4.22 2.46 -18.02
C LYS A 183 -4.04 3.39 -16.82
N ILE A 184 -4.34 2.92 -15.60
CA ILE A 184 -4.14 3.66 -14.35
C ILE A 184 -2.66 3.97 -14.14
N LEU A 185 -1.78 2.95 -14.22
CA LEU A 185 -0.36 3.09 -13.96
C LEU A 185 0.32 4.11 -14.90
N ASN A 186 -0.16 4.19 -16.13
CA ASN A 186 0.30 5.15 -17.13
C ASN A 186 -0.15 6.60 -16.87
N GLN A 187 -1.17 6.85 -16.05
CA GLN A 187 -1.62 8.21 -15.72
C GLN A 187 -0.76 8.89 -14.64
N PHE A 188 0.06 8.16 -13.90
CA PHE A 188 0.93 8.75 -12.88
C PHE A 188 1.98 9.67 -13.50
N SER A 189 2.42 10.66 -12.72
CA SER A 189 3.37 11.69 -13.11
C SER A 189 4.76 11.11 -13.37
N LEU A 190 5.61 11.87 -14.09
CA LEU A 190 7.00 11.48 -14.32
C LEU A 190 7.80 11.34 -13.01
N PRO A 191 7.69 12.26 -12.02
CA PRO A 191 8.32 12.07 -10.72
C PRO A 191 7.92 10.76 -10.05
N LEU A 192 6.63 10.44 -9.98
CA LEU A 192 6.18 9.21 -9.33
C LEU A 192 6.65 7.96 -10.10
N LYS A 193 6.63 7.99 -11.43
CA LYS A 193 7.16 6.92 -12.30
C LYS A 193 8.65 6.66 -12.09
N SER A 194 9.41 7.67 -11.66
CA SER A 194 10.83 7.52 -11.35
C SER A 194 11.08 6.86 -9.98
N SER A 195 10.08 6.81 -9.10
CA SER A 195 10.18 6.24 -7.76
C SER A 195 10.39 4.72 -7.75
N LYS A 196 10.98 4.21 -6.66
CA LYS A 196 11.16 2.76 -6.44
C LYS A 196 9.81 2.04 -6.47
N LEU A 197 8.82 2.54 -5.72
CA LEU A 197 7.51 1.91 -5.60
C LEU A 197 6.87 1.68 -6.97
N TRP A 198 6.73 2.73 -7.78
CA TRP A 198 6.11 2.62 -9.09
C TRP A 198 6.83 1.60 -9.99
N LYS A 199 8.17 1.59 -10.01
CA LYS A 199 8.97 0.65 -10.80
C LYS A 199 8.74 -0.80 -10.37
N THR A 200 8.63 -1.06 -9.07
CA THR A 200 8.30 -2.38 -8.54
C THR A 200 6.91 -2.82 -9.01
N VAL A 201 5.90 -1.96 -8.90
CA VAL A 201 4.52 -2.26 -9.37
C VAL A 201 4.48 -2.51 -10.86
N ASN A 202 5.16 -1.68 -11.65
CA ASN A 202 5.19 -1.82 -13.11
C ASN A 202 5.81 -3.16 -13.53
N THR A 203 6.90 -3.54 -12.87
CA THR A 203 7.55 -4.84 -13.11
C THR A 203 6.60 -6.00 -12.75
N GLU A 204 5.93 -5.94 -11.60
CA GLU A 204 4.99 -6.98 -11.21
C GLU A 204 3.78 -7.06 -12.16
N LEU A 205 3.24 -5.92 -12.59
CA LEU A 205 2.13 -5.84 -13.53
C LEU A 205 2.48 -6.48 -14.87
N LEU A 206 3.67 -6.18 -15.42
CA LEU A 206 4.16 -6.78 -16.66
C LEU A 206 4.36 -8.29 -16.53
N THR A 207 4.94 -8.76 -15.42
CA THR A 207 5.09 -10.20 -15.16
C THR A 207 3.72 -10.89 -15.09
N LYS A 208 2.76 -10.32 -14.34
CA LYS A 208 1.40 -10.87 -14.27
C LYS A 208 0.67 -10.83 -15.61
N LYS A 209 0.91 -9.81 -16.45
CA LYS A 209 0.38 -9.71 -17.81
C LYS A 209 0.86 -10.84 -18.71
N GLU A 210 2.17 -11.13 -18.70
CA GLU A 210 2.71 -12.23 -19.49
C GLU A 210 2.18 -13.58 -19.00
N ASN A 211 2.13 -13.79 -17.68
CA ASN A 211 1.55 -14.99 -17.09
C ASN A 211 0.05 -15.13 -17.36
N TYR A 212 -0.68 -14.04 -17.56
CA TYR A 212 -2.11 -14.06 -17.92
C TYR A 212 -2.33 -14.46 -19.39
N LYS A 213 -1.41 -14.11 -20.29
CA LYS A 213 -1.47 -14.51 -21.70
C LYS A 213 -1.13 -15.98 -21.90
N THR A 214 -0.23 -16.51 -21.10
CA THR A 214 0.05 -17.94 -21.07
C THR A 214 -1.09 -18.60 -20.31
N ASP A 215 -1.91 -19.40 -21.00
CA ASP A 215 -3.00 -20.18 -20.38
C ASP A 215 -2.47 -20.81 -19.09
N PRO A 216 -3.06 -20.54 -17.91
CA PRO A 216 -2.55 -21.09 -16.66
C PRO A 216 -2.58 -22.60 -16.77
N ASN A 217 -1.40 -23.20 -16.94
CA ASN A 217 -1.20 -24.62 -16.74
C ASN A 217 -1.45 -24.89 -15.26
N PHE A 218 -2.70 -25.09 -14.90
CA PHE A 218 -3.06 -25.63 -13.61
C PHE A 218 -2.61 -27.08 -13.60
N ASP A 219 -1.74 -27.44 -12.65
CA ASP A 219 -1.49 -28.84 -12.30
C ASP A 219 -2.77 -29.40 -11.65
N LEU A 220 -3.76 -29.71 -12.49
CA LEU A 220 -5.01 -30.28 -12.05
C LEU A 220 -4.77 -31.76 -11.77
N LYS A 221 -5.17 -32.16 -10.57
CA LYS A 221 -5.19 -33.55 -10.17
C LYS A 221 -6.62 -34.05 -10.18
N SER A 222 -6.84 -35.24 -10.72
CA SER A 222 -8.10 -35.94 -10.57
C SER A 222 -8.37 -36.30 -9.10
N VAL A 223 -9.55 -36.83 -8.80
CA VAL A 223 -9.89 -37.38 -7.47
C VAL A 223 -8.93 -38.49 -7.03
N ASP A 224 -8.25 -39.13 -7.98
CA ASP A 224 -7.23 -40.16 -7.73
C ASP A 224 -5.80 -39.60 -7.66
N LEU A 225 -5.65 -38.27 -7.57
CA LEU A 225 -4.37 -37.54 -7.52
C LEU A 225 -3.50 -37.68 -8.78
N LYS A 226 -4.07 -38.11 -9.92
CA LYS A 226 -3.35 -38.19 -11.20
C LYS A 226 -3.38 -36.84 -11.90
N ASN A 227 -2.26 -36.43 -12.48
CA ASN A 227 -2.19 -35.20 -13.26
C ASN A 227 -3.04 -35.33 -14.52
N GLU A 228 -3.97 -34.40 -14.73
CA GLU A 228 -4.80 -34.31 -15.92
C GLU A 228 -4.57 -32.96 -16.61
N ASN A 229 -4.27 -33.01 -17.92
CA ASN A 229 -4.22 -31.82 -18.76
C ASN A 229 -5.64 -31.48 -19.23
N LEU A 230 -6.34 -30.64 -18.48
CA LEU A 230 -7.64 -30.12 -18.91
C LEU A 230 -7.42 -28.91 -19.80
N LYS A 231 -7.77 -29.03 -21.08
CA LYS A 231 -7.91 -27.85 -21.95
C LYS A 231 -9.17 -27.10 -21.53
N LEU A 232 -9.01 -25.90 -20.97
CA LEU A 232 -10.10 -25.02 -20.59
C LEU A 232 -10.88 -24.56 -21.82
N GLN A 233 -11.81 -25.39 -22.31
CA GLN A 233 -12.75 -24.95 -23.34
C GLN A 233 -14.18 -24.76 -22.81
N ASN A 234 -14.60 -25.41 -21.72
CA ASN A 234 -15.96 -25.29 -21.15
C ASN A 234 -16.09 -25.78 -19.69
N TYR A 235 -15.21 -25.37 -18.77
CA TYR A 235 -15.29 -25.80 -17.36
C TYR A 235 -15.68 -24.65 -16.43
N ILE A 236 -16.48 -24.96 -15.41
CA ILE A 236 -16.75 -24.09 -14.27
C ILE A 236 -16.00 -24.69 -13.09
N LEU A 237 -15.18 -23.87 -12.43
CA LEU A 237 -14.54 -24.25 -11.17
C LEU A 237 -15.61 -24.24 -10.07
N ILE A 238 -15.84 -25.38 -9.42
CA ILE A 238 -16.71 -25.48 -8.24
C ILE A 238 -15.81 -25.76 -7.05
N ASP A 239 -15.78 -24.83 -6.10
CA ASP A 239 -15.11 -24.98 -4.81
C ASP A 239 -16.13 -25.56 -3.80
N PHE A 240 -15.76 -26.63 -3.09
CA PHE A 240 -16.63 -27.38 -2.18
C PHE A 240 -16.27 -27.14 -0.72
#